data_AF-A0A085GNW2-F1
#
_entry.id   AF-A0A085GNW2-F1
#
_cell.length_a   1.000
_cell.length_b   1.000
_cell.length_c   1.000
_cell.angle_alpha   90.00
_cell.angle_beta   90.00
_cell.angle_gamma   90.00
#
_symmetry.space_group_name_H-M   'P 1'
#
loop_
_entity.id
_entity.type
_entity.pdbx_description
1 polymer ?
#
loop_
_entity_poly.entity_id
_entity_poly.type
_entity_poly.pdbx_seq_one_letter_code
_entity_poly.pdbx_strand_id
1 'polypeptide(L)'
;MFGGTAGFVFYWLAFAIPFMMYGSNTLFFFLYTWPFFLALVPISVLIGIAFSMLFSGNWWRTLAATGVVVIGMFWTIFSFLSGW
;
A
#
# COMPACT_ATOMS: atom_id res chain seq x y z
N MET A 1 0.87 -18.13 -2.42
CA MET A 1 -0.27 -17.56 -1.66
C MET A 1 0.17 -16.49 -0.65
N PHE A 2 1.31 -16.64 0.02
CA PHE A 2 1.81 -15.66 1.01
C PHE A 2 2.07 -14.24 0.48
N GLY A 3 2.44 -14.09 -0.81
CA GLY A 3 2.67 -12.76 -1.39
C GLY A 3 1.43 -11.86 -1.42
N GLY A 4 0.25 -12.42 -1.70
CA GLY A 4 -0.99 -11.64 -1.76
C GLY A 4 -1.45 -11.15 -0.38
N THR A 5 -1.35 -12.01 0.64
CA THR A 5 -1.63 -11.62 2.03
C THR A 5 -0.64 -10.58 2.52
N ALA A 6 0.65 -10.68 2.16
CA ALA A 6 1.63 -9.66 2.49
C ALA A 6 1.26 -8.30 1.87
N GLY A 7 0.93 -8.25 0.57
CA GLY A 7 0.48 -7.02 -0.09
C GLY A 7 -0.77 -6.42 0.57
N PHE A 8 -1.72 -7.24 0.98
CA PHE A 8 -2.89 -6.77 1.73
C PHE A 8 -2.51 -6.16 3.08
N VAL A 9 -1.69 -6.83 3.89
CA VAL A 9 -1.25 -6.33 5.19
C VAL A 9 -0.45 -5.02 5.05
N PHE A 10 0.47 -4.96 4.07
CA PHE A 10 1.24 -3.74 3.80
C PHE A 10 0.37 -2.57 3.34
N TYR A 11 -0.71 -2.83 2.60
CA TYR A 11 -1.66 -1.78 2.23
C TYR A 11 -2.30 -1.15 3.48
N TRP A 12 -2.74 -1.95 4.44
CA TRP A 12 -3.31 -1.44 5.70
C TRP A 12 -2.29 -0.68 6.55
N LEU A 13 -1.05 -1.15 6.59
CA LEU A 13 0.05 -0.44 7.24
C LEU A 13 0.30 0.92 6.57
N ALA A 14 0.35 0.95 5.23
CA ALA A 14 0.52 2.18 4.47
C ALA A 14 -0.63 3.17 4.70
N PHE A 15 -1.86 2.67 4.81
CA PHE A 15 -3.06 3.47 5.12
C PHE A 15 -3.03 4.07 6.53
N ALA A 16 -2.49 3.34 7.51
CA ALA A 16 -2.40 3.79 8.90
C ALA A 16 -1.39 4.93 9.12
N ILE A 17 -0.33 5.03 8.31
CA ILE A 17 0.72 6.06 8.43
C ILE A 17 0.15 7.50 8.34
N PRO A 18 -0.54 7.90 7.26
CA PRO A 18 -1.10 9.24 7.15
C PRO A 18 -2.20 9.48 8.18
N PHE A 19 -2.95 8.44 8.57
CA PHE A 19 -3.91 8.55 9.67
C PHE A 19 -3.25 8.90 11.02
N MET A 20 -2.07 8.33 11.31
CA MET A 20 -1.28 8.69 12.50
C MET A 20 -0.66 10.10 12.40
N MET A 21 -0.17 10.49 11.22
CA MET A 21 0.53 11.77 11.01
C MET A 21 -0.41 12.98 11.00
N TYR A 22 -1.54 12.87 10.28
CA TYR A 22 -2.46 13.98 10.00
C TYR A 22 -3.79 13.88 10.79
N GLY A 23 -3.98 12.81 11.57
CA GLY A 23 -5.11 12.61 12.46
C GLY A 23 -6.44 12.36 11.75
N SER A 24 -7.55 12.72 12.40
CA SER A 24 -8.88 12.44 11.85
C SER A 24 -9.22 13.25 10.59
N ASN A 25 -8.52 14.34 10.31
CA ASN A 25 -8.73 15.15 9.10
C ASN A 25 -8.43 14.35 7.81
N THR A 26 -7.44 13.46 7.87
CA THR A 26 -7.11 12.55 6.76
C THR A 26 -8.20 11.53 6.45
N LEU A 27 -9.06 11.16 7.40
CA LEU A 27 -10.20 10.27 7.11
C LEU A 27 -11.18 10.90 6.15
N PHE A 28 -11.52 12.18 6.34
CA PHE A 28 -12.44 12.88 5.42
C PHE A 28 -11.84 13.00 4.03
N PHE A 29 -10.54 13.26 3.94
CA PHE A 29 -9.81 13.25 2.68
C PHE A 29 -9.85 11.86 2.01
N PHE A 30 -9.66 10.78 2.76
CA PHE A 30 -9.77 9.41 2.25
C PHE A 30 -11.19 9.04 1.84
N LEU A 31 -12.20 9.50 2.56
CA LEU A 31 -13.60 9.29 2.18
C LEU A 31 -13.94 10.04 0.88
N TYR A 32 -13.38 11.24 0.70
CA TYR A 32 -13.55 12.00 -0.53
C TYR A 32 -12.83 11.35 -1.73
N THR A 33 -11.62 10.84 -1.51
CA THR A 33 -10.76 10.22 -2.53
C THR A 33 -10.82 8.69 -2.52
N TRP A 34 -11.86 8.13 -1.91
CA TRP A 34 -12.04 6.70 -1.65
C TRP A 34 -11.86 5.75 -2.86
N PRO A 35 -12.22 6.10 -4.12
CA PRO A 35 -12.16 5.14 -5.21
C PRO A 35 -10.71 4.77 -5.54
N PHE A 36 -9.77 5.72 -5.39
CA PHE A 36 -8.35 5.52 -5.66
C PHE A 36 -7.70 4.61 -4.62
N PHE A 37 -8.03 4.81 -3.35
CA PHE A 37 -7.52 3.98 -2.25
C PHE A 37 -8.08 2.55 -2.32
N LEU A 38 -9.37 2.39 -2.65
CA LEU A 38 -9.94 1.07 -2.88
C LEU A 38 -9.34 0.37 -4.11
N ALA A 39 -9.02 1.12 -5.18
CA ALA A 39 -8.34 0.57 -6.35
C ALA A 39 -6.91 0.12 -6.03
N LEU A 40 -6.24 0.73 -5.05
CA LEU A 40 -4.90 0.31 -4.61
C LEU A 40 -4.89 -1.02 -3.87
N VAL A 41 -6.01 -1.45 -3.27
CA VAL A 41 -6.10 -2.75 -2.57
C VAL A 41 -5.76 -3.93 -3.49
N PRO A 42 -6.46 -4.16 -4.62
CA PRO A 42 -6.13 -5.25 -5.52
C PRO A 42 -4.75 -5.07 -6.18
N ILE A 43 -4.33 -3.83 -6.46
CA ILE A 43 -3.00 -3.54 -7.02
C ILE A 43 -1.90 -3.99 -6.05
N SER A 44 -2.04 -3.67 -4.76
CA SER A 44 -1.09 -4.07 -3.72
C SER A 44 -0.98 -5.59 -3.60
N VAL A 45 -2.12 -6.29 -3.66
CA VAL A 45 -2.17 -7.75 -3.63
C VAL A 45 -1.47 -8.35 -4.87
N LEU A 46 -1.73 -7.81 -6.06
CA LEU A 46 -1.08 -8.25 -7.29
C LEU A 46 0.43 -8.03 -7.26
N ILE A 47 0.89 -6.89 -6.74
CA ILE A 47 2.31 -6.58 -6.55
C ILE A 47 2.94 -7.60 -5.60
N GLY A 48 2.32 -7.87 -4.46
CA GLY A 48 2.83 -8.87 -3.52
C GLY A 48 2.90 -10.27 -4.11
N ILE A 49 1.93 -10.66 -4.95
CA ILE A 49 1.97 -11.94 -5.68
C ILE A 49 3.11 -11.94 -6.71
N ALA A 50 3.23 -10.88 -7.51
CA ALA A 50 4.24 -10.75 -8.56
C ALA A 50 5.67 -10.79 -7.98
N PHE A 51 5.93 -10.02 -6.92
CA PHE A 51 7.21 -10.07 -6.22
C PHE A 51 7.47 -11.44 -5.59
N SER A 52 6.45 -12.10 -5.04
CA SER A 52 6.59 -13.46 -4.49
C SER A 52 6.93 -14.50 -5.54
N MET A 53 6.53 -14.31 -6.79
CA MET A 53 6.92 -15.17 -7.91
C MET A 53 8.34 -14.84 -8.39
N LEU A 54 8.69 -13.55 -8.50
CA LEU A 54 10.02 -13.07 -8.92
C LEU A 54 11.15 -13.45 -7.95
N PHE A 55 10.90 -13.36 -6.65
CA PHE A 55 11.87 -13.63 -5.58
C PHE A 55 11.59 -14.95 -4.87
N SER A 56 11.18 -15.99 -5.63
CA SER A 56 10.81 -17.34 -5.13
C SER A 56 11.82 -17.98 -4.15
N GLY A 57 13.08 -17.51 -4.13
CA GLY A 57 14.12 -17.98 -3.20
C GLY A 57 14.30 -17.20 -1.89
N ASN A 58 13.81 -15.96 -1.75
CA ASN A 58 14.16 -15.08 -0.62
C ASN A 58 12.96 -14.31 -0.05
N TRP A 59 12.18 -14.98 0.79
CA TRP A 59 10.93 -14.45 1.37
C TRP A 59 11.08 -13.10 2.08
N TRP A 60 12.19 -12.89 2.81
CA TRP A 60 12.48 -11.62 3.47
C TRP A 60 12.65 -10.47 2.48
N ARG A 61 13.36 -10.70 1.37
CA ARG A 61 13.55 -9.69 0.31
C ARG A 61 12.24 -9.38 -0.38
N THR A 62 11.43 -10.40 -0.64
CA THR A 62 10.09 -10.27 -1.21
C THR A 62 9.19 -9.39 -0.35
N LEU A 63 9.15 -9.65 0.96
CA LEU A 63 8.34 -8.89 1.91
C LEU A 63 8.81 -7.43 1.98
N ALA A 64 10.11 -7.20 2.10
CA ALA A 64 10.68 -5.85 2.14
C ALA A 64 10.40 -5.08 0.84
N ALA A 65 10.61 -5.72 -0.32
CA ALA A 65 10.35 -5.09 -1.63
C ALA A 65 8.87 -4.76 -1.80
N THR A 66 7.96 -5.67 -1.43
CA THR A 66 6.51 -5.44 -1.50
C THR A 66 6.11 -4.26 -0.60
N GLY A 67 6.60 -4.22 0.64
CA GLY A 67 6.31 -3.12 1.56
C GLY A 67 6.78 -1.77 1.02
N VAL A 68 8.02 -1.67 0.54
CA VAL A 68 8.57 -0.42 -0.01
C VAL A 68 7.76 0.07 -1.21
N VAL A 69 7.40 -0.83 -2.14
CA VAL A 69 6.63 -0.47 -3.34
C VAL A 69 5.22 -0.05 -2.98
N VAL A 70 4.53 -0.80 -2.12
CA VAL A 70 3.13 -0.51 -1.73
C VAL A 70 3.05 0.80 -0.96
N ILE A 71 3.95 1.02 0.01
CA ILE A 71 4.02 2.27 0.76
C ILE A 71 4.37 3.44 -0.18
N GLY A 72 5.32 3.26 -1.09
CA GLY A 72 5.71 4.29 -2.06
C GLY A 72 4.59 4.66 -3.04
N MET A 73 3.85 3.68 -3.56
CA MET A 73 2.68 3.92 -4.40
C MET A 73 1.59 4.67 -3.66
N PHE A 74 1.27 4.23 -2.44
CA PHE A 74 0.30 4.88 -1.58
C PHE A 74 0.70 6.34 -1.32
N TRP A 75 1.97 6.57 -0.97
CA TRP A 75 2.49 7.90 -0.69
C TRP A 75 2.47 8.81 -1.91
N THR A 76 2.82 8.31 -3.09
CA THR A 76 2.76 9.09 -4.34
C THR A 76 1.34 9.54 -4.65
N ILE A 77 0.36 8.64 -4.53
CA ILE A 77 -1.05 8.97 -4.76
C ILE A 77 -1.57 9.93 -3.68
N PHE A 78 -1.15 9.73 -2.45
CA PHE A 78 -1.47 10.63 -1.34
C PHE A 78 -0.92 12.04 -1.58
N SER A 79 0.35 12.20 -1.97
CA SER A 79 0.96 13.50 -2.30
C SER A 79 0.23 14.16 -3.47
N PHE A 80 -0.03 13.39 -4.53
CA PHE A 80 -0.74 13.89 -5.72
C PHE A 80 -2.15 14.40 -5.41
N LEU A 81 -2.91 13.67 -4.60
CA LEU A 81 -4.27 14.07 -4.22
C LEU A 81 -4.26 15.19 -3.16
N SER A 82 -3.28 15.21 -2.26
CA SER A 82 -3.19 16.23 -1.20
C SER A 82 -2.61 17.54 -1.72
N GLY A 83 -2.04 17.54 -2.93
CA GLY A 83 -1.43 18.71 -3.56
C GLY A 83 -0.09 19.11 -2.94
N TRP A 84 0.57 18.17 -2.26
CA TRP A 84 1.93 18.32 -1.69
C TRP A 84 3.00 17.90 -2.69
#